data_AF-A0A0L8IES2-F1
#
_entry.id   AF-A0A0L8IES2-F1
#
_cell.length_a   1.000
_cell.length_b   1.000
_cell.length_c   1.000
_cell.angle_alpha   90.00
_cell.angle_beta   90.00
_cell.angle_gamma   90.00
#
_symmetry.space_group_name_H-M   'P 1'
#
loop_
_entity.id
_entity.type
_entity.pdbx_description
1 polymer ?
#
loop_
_entity_poly.entity_id
_entity_poly.type
_entity_poly.pdbx_seq_one_letter_code
_entity_poly.pdbx_strand_id
1 'polypeptide(L)'
;MQAFEDNECLHNSCQNDNVCAGKPCKNGGICIIDGYEYKCKCPKPYFGKNCEEIDLCAQNPCHHEGTCYIVAGVVKCTCKPAYVGPRCVTYDVCYDQPCLNGGSCISHEHKYECQCLPGYSGNNCQI
;
A
#
# COMPACT_ATOMS: atom_id res chain seq x y z
N MET A 1 -4.56 -3.13 -61.75
CA MET A 1 -5.73 -2.26 -61.94
C MET A 1 -6.84 -2.90 -61.12
N GLN A 2 -7.30 -2.41 -59.98
CA GLN A 2 -7.59 -1.03 -59.60
C GLN A 2 -7.14 -0.71 -58.17
N ALA A 3 -6.95 0.59 -57.94
CA ALA A 3 -6.60 1.24 -56.69
C ALA A 3 -7.77 1.26 -55.71
N PHE A 4 -7.47 1.16 -54.42
CA PHE A 4 -8.36 1.60 -53.35
C PHE A 4 -7.89 3.00 -52.92
N GLU A 5 -8.47 4.01 -53.56
CA GLU A 5 -8.72 5.33 -52.96
C GLU A 5 -10.13 5.17 -52.34
N ASP A 6 -10.38 5.42 -51.06
CA ASP A 6 -10.47 6.78 -50.56
C ASP A 6 -10.07 6.90 -49.08
N ASN A 7 -9.26 7.93 -48.88
CA ASN A 7 -8.70 8.43 -47.66
C ASN A 7 -9.64 9.55 -47.17
N GLU A 8 -10.52 9.30 -46.21
CA GLU A 8 -11.29 10.39 -45.57
C GLU A 8 -10.39 11.14 -44.57
N CYS A 9 -9.49 11.98 -45.11
CA CYS A 9 -8.83 13.04 -44.36
C CYS A 9 -9.75 14.26 -44.31
N LEU A 10 -10.61 14.33 -43.30
CA LEU A 10 -11.32 15.57 -42.97
C LEU A 10 -10.33 16.50 -42.26
N HIS A 11 -9.93 17.56 -42.96
CA HIS A 11 -9.16 18.72 -42.45
C HIS A 11 -7.62 18.69 -42.53
N ASN A 12 -7.07 18.25 -43.67
CA ASN A 12 -5.69 18.57 -44.12
C ASN A 12 -4.50 18.10 -43.24
N SER A 13 -4.67 17.14 -42.34
CA SER A 13 -3.53 16.41 -41.75
C SER A 13 -3.85 14.92 -41.65
N CYS A 14 -3.33 14.13 -42.60
CA CYS A 14 -3.33 12.68 -42.50
C CYS A 14 -2.22 12.22 -41.52
N GLN A 15 -2.37 12.56 -40.24
CA GLN A 15 -1.58 11.95 -39.18
C GLN A 15 -2.35 10.73 -38.68
N ASN A 16 -1.96 9.56 -39.16
CA ASN A 16 -2.25 8.32 -38.44
C ASN A 16 -1.35 8.32 -37.20
N ASP A 17 -1.66 9.21 -36.25
CA ASP A 17 -0.94 9.34 -34.99
C ASP A 17 -1.29 8.10 -34.18
N ASN A 18 -0.52 7.05 -34.40
CA ASN A 18 -0.50 5.92 -33.50
C ASN A 18 0.01 6.44 -32.15
N VAL A 19 -0.93 6.87 -31.31
CA VAL A 19 -0.71 7.39 -29.96
C VAL A 19 0.04 6.41 -29.05
N CYS A 20 0.10 5.13 -29.41
CA CYS A 20 0.90 4.11 -28.73
C CYS A 20 2.35 4.00 -29.24
N ALA A 21 2.71 4.62 -30.36
CA ALA A 21 4.07 4.58 -30.93
C ALA A 21 5.12 5.14 -29.96
N GLY A 22 4.74 6.13 -29.14
CA GLY A 22 5.58 6.69 -28.08
C GLY A 22 5.78 5.80 -26.86
N LYS A 23 5.18 4.59 -26.82
CA LYS A 23 5.19 3.69 -25.65
C LYS A 23 4.87 4.40 -24.33
N PRO A 24 3.70 5.07 -24.23
CA PRO A 24 3.36 5.86 -23.05
C PRO A 24 3.23 4.99 -21.78
N CYS A 25 2.71 3.77 -21.92
CA CYS A 25 2.52 2.84 -20.81
C CYS A 25 3.86 2.30 -20.27
N LYS A 26 4.09 2.49 -18.98
CA LYS A 26 5.26 2.04 -18.22
C LYS A 26 5.01 0.68 -17.58
N ASN A 27 6.06 0.12 -16.97
CA ASN A 27 5.98 -1.07 -16.10
C ASN A 27 5.25 -2.28 -16.73
N GLY A 28 5.42 -2.49 -18.04
CA GLY A 28 4.79 -3.60 -18.77
C GLY A 28 3.31 -3.37 -19.11
N GLY A 29 2.81 -2.15 -18.98
CA GLY A 29 1.47 -1.76 -19.40
C GLY A 29 1.22 -1.96 -20.89
N ILE A 30 0.04 -2.47 -21.23
CA ILE A 30 -0.38 -2.66 -22.62
C ILE A 30 -1.09 -1.40 -23.09
N CYS A 31 -0.57 -0.77 -24.15
CA CYS A 31 -1.19 0.40 -24.75
C CYS A 31 -2.33 -0.01 -25.68
N ILE A 32 -3.49 0.63 -25.52
CA ILE A 32 -4.70 0.40 -26.30
C ILE A 32 -5.11 1.75 -26.90
N ILE A 33 -5.29 1.81 -28.22
CA ILE A 33 -5.78 3.00 -28.92
C ILE A 33 -7.29 3.13 -28.65
N ASP A 34 -7.73 4.31 -28.25
CA ASP A 34 -9.14 4.63 -27.95
C ASP A 34 -9.51 5.97 -28.63
N GLY A 35 -9.94 5.88 -29.88
CA GLY A 35 -10.17 7.06 -30.73
C GLY A 35 -8.87 7.80 -31.05
N TYR A 36 -8.80 9.08 -30.68
CA TYR A 36 -7.60 9.93 -30.80
C TYR A 36 -6.73 9.92 -29.53
N GLU A 37 -7.09 9.14 -28.52
CA GLU A 37 -6.34 8.98 -27.27
C GLU A 37 -5.84 7.54 -27.09
N TYR A 38 -5.05 7.32 -26.03
CA TYR A 38 -4.64 5.98 -25.61
C TYR A 38 -5.11 5.70 -24.18
N LYS A 39 -5.29 4.41 -23.89
CA LYS A 39 -5.46 3.87 -22.53
C LYS A 39 -4.40 2.82 -22.24
N CYS A 40 -3.88 2.84 -21.02
CA CYS A 40 -2.96 1.81 -20.55
C CYS A 40 -3.69 0.77 -19.72
N LYS A 41 -3.60 -0.49 -20.13
CA LYS A 41 -3.98 -1.63 -19.28
C LYS A 41 -2.78 -2.01 -18.42
N CYS A 42 -2.83 -1.61 -17.16
CA CYS A 42 -1.72 -1.81 -16.23
C CYS A 42 -1.70 -3.22 -15.63
N PRO A 43 -0.56 -3.91 -15.63
CA PRO A 43 -0.39 -5.10 -14.81
C PRO A 43 -0.35 -4.71 -13.34
N LYS A 44 -1.01 -5.48 -12.47
CA LYS A 44 -0.85 -5.30 -11.02
C LYS A 44 0.62 -5.56 -10.63
N PRO A 45 1.17 -4.83 -9.64
CA PRO A 45 0.53 -3.83 -8.78
C PRO A 45 0.50 -2.40 -9.34
N TYR A 46 0.81 -2.18 -10.62
CA TYR A 46 0.92 -0.84 -11.18
C TYR A 46 -0.44 -0.23 -11.54
N PHE A 47 -0.53 1.08 -11.41
CA PHE A 47 -1.70 1.90 -11.74
C PHE A 47 -1.27 3.31 -12.16
N GLY A 48 -2.25 4.21 -12.36
CA GLY A 48 -2.02 5.54 -12.92
C GLY A 48 -2.28 5.58 -14.43
N LYS A 49 -2.25 6.77 -15.02
CA LYS A 49 -2.59 6.97 -16.43
C LYS A 49 -1.67 6.17 -17.35
N ASN A 50 -0.40 6.08 -16.96
CA ASN A 50 0.68 5.45 -17.70
C ASN A 50 1.25 4.23 -16.98
N CYS A 51 0.56 3.68 -15.97
CA CYS A 51 1.08 2.59 -15.13
C CYS A 51 2.38 2.97 -14.39
N GLU A 52 2.57 4.24 -14.08
CA GLU A 52 3.75 4.80 -13.43
C GLU A 52 3.72 4.67 -11.91
N GLU A 53 2.53 4.52 -11.34
CA GLU A 53 2.32 4.36 -9.90
C GLU A 53 2.33 2.87 -9.52
N ILE A 54 2.74 2.56 -8.30
CA ILE A 54 2.77 1.20 -7.75
C ILE A 54 1.93 1.14 -6.48
N ASP A 55 1.00 0.20 -6.42
CA ASP A 55 0.25 -0.09 -5.20
C ASP A 55 1.13 -0.93 -4.26
N LEU A 56 1.83 -0.24 -3.36
CA LEU A 56 2.65 -0.87 -2.32
C LEU A 56 1.84 -1.70 -1.31
N CYS A 57 0.51 -1.53 -1.29
CA CYS A 57 -0.40 -2.27 -0.44
C CYS A 57 -1.07 -3.46 -1.16
N ALA A 58 -0.76 -3.71 -2.44
CA ALA A 58 -1.45 -4.73 -3.25
C ALA A 58 -1.41 -6.15 -2.67
N GLN A 59 -0.37 -6.49 -1.89
CA GLN A 59 -0.24 -7.78 -1.20
C GLN A 59 -0.38 -7.68 0.33
N ASN A 60 -0.86 -6.54 0.82
CA ASN A 60 -0.90 -6.17 2.24
C ASN A 60 0.38 -6.56 3.03
N PRO A 61 1.39 -5.68 3.09
CA PRO A 61 2.61 -5.93 3.84
C PRO A 61 2.42 -5.95 5.38
N CYS A 62 1.24 -5.63 5.91
CA CYS A 62 0.98 -5.60 7.35
C CYS A 62 0.57 -6.99 7.85
N HIS A 63 1.18 -7.44 8.95
CA HIS A 63 0.87 -8.74 9.56
C HIS A 63 -0.40 -8.70 10.40
N HIS A 64 -0.89 -9.89 10.75
CA HIS A 64 -2.05 -10.09 11.63
C HIS A 64 -3.30 -9.29 11.20
N GLU A 65 -3.52 -9.25 9.88
CA GLU A 65 -4.62 -8.51 9.25
C GLU A 65 -4.61 -7.01 9.59
N GLY A 66 -3.42 -6.42 9.75
CA GLY A 66 -3.25 -4.97 9.84
C GLY A 66 -3.68 -4.29 8.53
N THR A 67 -4.12 -3.04 8.64
CA THR A 67 -4.55 -2.23 7.48
C THR A 67 -3.36 -1.49 6.89
N CYS A 68 -3.05 -1.75 5.62
CA CYS A 68 -2.01 -1.05 4.88
C CYS A 68 -2.53 0.28 4.30
N TYR A 69 -1.69 1.30 4.35
CA TYR A 69 -1.89 2.57 3.66
C TYR A 69 -0.54 3.19 3.28
N ILE A 70 -0.55 4.15 2.35
CA ILE A 70 0.65 4.80 1.84
C ILE A 70 0.67 6.27 2.31
N VAL A 71 1.78 6.71 2.89
CA VAL A 71 2.02 8.12 3.29
C VAL A 71 3.33 8.58 2.68
N ALA A 72 3.27 9.60 1.82
CA ALA A 72 4.45 10.16 1.14
C ALA A 72 5.32 9.10 0.43
N GLY A 73 4.68 8.12 -0.23
CA GLY A 73 5.37 7.02 -0.92
C GLY A 73 5.90 5.91 -0.01
N VAL A 74 5.62 5.96 1.30
CA VAL A 74 6.06 4.96 2.27
C VAL A 74 4.86 4.16 2.78
N VAL A 75 5.02 2.84 2.85
CA VAL A 75 4.03 1.95 3.47
C VAL A 75 3.93 2.21 4.97
N LYS A 76 2.71 2.32 5.46
CA LYS A 76 2.35 2.39 6.87
C LYS A 76 1.28 1.36 7.18
N CYS A 77 1.27 0.91 8.42
CA CYS A 77 0.33 -0.08 8.91
C CYS A 77 -0.43 0.45 10.12
N THR A 78 -1.74 0.26 10.13
CA THR A 78 -2.56 0.37 11.33
C THR A 78 -2.76 -1.04 11.88
N CYS A 79 -2.28 -1.28 13.10
CA CYS A 79 -2.30 -2.60 13.71
C CYS A 79 -3.62 -2.88 14.42
N LYS A 80 -3.98 -4.17 14.51
CA LYS A 80 -5.03 -4.62 15.41
C LYS A 80 -4.59 -4.44 16.88
N PRO A 81 -5.53 -4.34 17.84
CA PRO A 81 -5.23 -3.91 19.21
C PRO A 81 -4.11 -4.66 19.95
N ALA A 82 -3.89 -5.95 19.65
CA ALA A 82 -2.88 -6.79 20.30
C ALA A 82 -1.50 -6.78 19.62
N TYR A 83 -1.31 -5.98 18.56
CA TYR A 83 -0.09 -5.97 17.77
C TYR A 83 0.46 -4.57 17.60
N VAL A 84 1.78 -4.46 17.57
CA VAL A 84 2.52 -3.21 17.49
C VAL A 84 3.67 -3.29 16.49
N GLY A 85 4.29 -2.14 16.25
CA GLY A 85 5.44 -1.98 15.37
C GLY A 85 5.07 -1.66 13.91
N PRO A 86 6.07 -1.36 13.07
CA PRO A 86 5.85 -0.79 11.74
C PRO A 86 5.05 -1.68 10.78
N ARG A 87 5.09 -2.99 10.98
CA ARG A 87 4.37 -4.01 10.18
C ARG A 87 3.44 -4.88 11.01
N CYS A 88 3.14 -4.51 12.25
CA CYS A 88 2.24 -5.26 13.14
C CYS A 88 2.66 -6.71 13.40
N VAL A 89 3.97 -6.97 13.40
CA VAL A 89 4.54 -8.32 13.62
C VAL A 89 4.57 -8.66 15.10
N THR A 90 4.89 -7.68 15.94
CA THR A 90 5.15 -7.89 17.37
C THR A 90 3.84 -7.88 18.14
N TYR A 91 3.60 -8.92 18.94
CA TYR A 91 2.50 -8.92 19.91
C TYR A 91 2.80 -7.94 21.04
N ASP A 92 1.84 -7.10 21.41
CA ASP A 92 2.00 -6.19 22.53
C ASP A 92 1.82 -6.95 23.84
N VAL A 93 2.94 -7.20 24.53
CA VAL A 93 2.98 -7.89 25.82
C VAL A 93 2.19 -7.17 26.93
N CYS A 94 1.86 -5.89 26.74
CA CYS A 94 1.00 -5.14 27.66
C CYS A 94 -0.49 -5.23 27.33
N TYR A 95 -0.88 -5.82 26.21
CA TYR A 95 -2.27 -5.90 25.75
C TYR A 95 -3.18 -6.59 26.76
N ASP A 96 -2.71 -7.71 27.34
CA ASP A 96 -3.45 -8.49 28.34
C ASP A 96 -3.43 -7.86 29.75
N GLN A 97 -2.88 -6.65 29.89
CA GLN A 97 -2.80 -5.90 31.16
C GLN A 97 -2.21 -6.72 32.33
N PRO A 98 -0.95 -7.20 32.21
CA PRO A 98 -0.36 -8.09 33.21
C PRO A 98 -0.10 -7.41 34.57
N CYS A 99 -0.06 -6.07 34.63
CA CYS A 99 0.21 -5.31 35.85
C CYS A 99 -1.06 -5.12 36.68
N LEU A 100 -1.11 -5.74 37.84
CA LEU A 100 -2.25 -5.69 38.76
C LEU A 100 -2.24 -4.40 39.59
N ASN A 101 -3.33 -4.20 40.36
CA ASN A 101 -3.44 -3.13 41.35
C ASN A 101 -3.18 -1.72 40.80
N GLY A 102 -3.53 -1.49 39.52
CA GLY A 102 -3.35 -0.20 38.85
C GLY A 102 -1.91 0.11 38.45
N GLY A 103 -1.01 -0.87 38.44
CA GLY A 103 0.35 -0.72 37.93
C GLY A 103 0.37 -0.37 36.44
N SER A 104 1.35 0.44 36.03
CA SER A 104 1.54 0.79 34.61
C SER A 104 2.40 -0.24 33.90
N CYS A 105 1.94 -0.75 32.77
CA CYS A 105 2.69 -1.68 31.94
C CYS A 105 3.57 -0.94 30.94
N ILE A 106 4.86 -1.29 30.91
CA ILE A 106 5.84 -0.76 29.97
C ILE A 106 6.25 -1.90 29.04
N SER A 107 5.91 -1.77 27.76
CA SER A 107 6.20 -2.77 26.73
C SER A 107 7.65 -2.62 26.24
N HIS A 108 8.39 -3.71 26.21
CA HIS A 108 9.68 -3.85 25.56
C HIS A 108 9.59 -4.92 24.45
N GLU A 109 10.62 -5.02 23.62
CA GLU A 109 10.63 -5.82 22.38
C GLU A 109 10.14 -7.28 22.57
N HIS A 110 10.39 -7.90 23.72
CA HIS A 110 9.95 -9.26 24.07
C HIS A 110 9.55 -9.47 25.53
N LYS A 111 9.39 -8.38 26.30
CA LYS A 111 9.09 -8.47 27.74
C LYS A 111 8.35 -7.22 28.18
N TYR A 112 7.61 -7.31 29.28
CA TYR A 112 7.04 -6.13 29.92
C TYR A 112 7.72 -5.86 31.26
N GLU A 113 7.60 -4.63 31.72
CA GLU A 113 7.93 -4.22 33.07
C GLU A 113 6.72 -3.53 33.70
N CYS A 114 6.40 -3.88 34.94
CA CYS A 114 5.32 -3.23 35.68
C CYS A 114 5.88 -2.16 36.61
N GLN A 115 5.42 -0.93 36.43
CA GLN A 115 5.64 0.15 37.38
C GLN A 115 4.52 0.14 38.42
N CYS A 116 4.81 -0.36 39.61
CA CYS A 116 3.84 -0.50 40.69
C CYS A 116 3.56 0.83 41.39
N LEU A 117 2.31 1.00 41.83
CA LEU A 117 1.91 2.09 42.71
C LEU A 117 2.46 1.89 44.14
N PRO A 118 2.59 2.96 44.95
CA PRO A 118 3.06 2.84 46.33
C PRO A 118 2.24 1.83 47.14
N GLY A 119 2.93 0.93 47.86
CA GLY A 119 2.32 -0.13 48.65
C GLY A 119 2.16 -1.46 47.92
N TYR A 120 2.43 -1.52 46.61
CA TYR A 120 2.44 -2.76 45.83
C TYR A 120 3.84 -3.11 45.30
N SER A 121 4.08 -4.39 45.06
CA SER A 121 5.36 -4.97 44.68
C SER A 121 5.20 -6.32 43.95
N GLY A 122 6.32 -6.90 43.54
CA GLY A 122 6.36 -8.11 42.70
C GLY A 122 6.27 -7.79 41.20
N ASN A 123 6.56 -8.80 40.37
CA ASN A 123 6.68 -8.62 38.91
C ASN A 123 5.42 -8.07 38.24
N ASN A 124 4.25 -8.39 38.79
CA ASN A 124 2.94 -7.97 38.29
C ASN A 124 2.22 -7.06 39.30
N CYS A 125 2.94 -6.45 40.25
CA CYS A 125 2.35 -5.63 41.32
C CYS A 125 1.31 -6.34 42.19
N GLN A 126 1.42 -7.67 42.33
CA GLN A 126 0.44 -8.51 43.01
C GLN A 126 0.61 -8.61 44.53
N ILE A 127 1.74 -8.13 45.07
CA ILE A 127 2.10 -8.22 46.49
C ILE A 127 1.92 -6.86 47.15
#